data_AF-C9ZZR6-F1
#
_entry.id   AF-C9ZZR6-F1
#
_cell.length_a   1.000
_cell.length_b   1.000
_cell.length_c   1.000
_cell.angle_alpha   90.00
_cell.angle_beta   90.00
_cell.angle_gamma   90.00
#
_symmetry.space_group_name_H-M   'P 1'
#
loop_
_entity.id
_entity.type
_entity.pdbx_description
1 polymer ?
#
loop_
_entity_poly.entity_id
_entity_poly.type
_entity_poly.pdbx_seq_one_letter_code
_entity_poly.pdbx_strand_id
1 'polypeptide(L)'
;MQCLRFVNGKKCSVNTVGASLSAVACVVAFIAFIAEINSEGWQYRGKVWLDAPIERQVPFRNPKVVFVVVQTRPSPGWCRMLMTAVVTNVSVISIGMGGNYSHTIRANWLLNFLDDEGLHDDDVLVMFDGADTFFTDEINRKEMLDPFIKMSPPLPTFFNQTAIYRGDAWPPMLHMAEPDCYAPQLNITYNPQNESHWDRCARFYAMGLSEAKTFGAERLLGLPPPVRGHLNSGGIVGRVWAYKEAFNVYLKFRETSSKWWCDQTMWTILFIWSAGNATGVDPKYIIRRGIISLDYDKRYFYYPTAAYNTRAMIGHFTGNPHQWLRYLPKYFTRLPWYRNLAGNNTYRQSVVEALRNTTVITYKYTREKVLKSYEDVCNLEEMTDPDFVVDPLDK
;
A
#
# COMPACT_ATOMS: atom_id res chain seq x y z
N MET A 1 -32.75 -5.52 30.97
CA MET A 1 -34.03 -6.23 31.26
C MET A 1 -34.04 -7.44 30.32
N GLN A 2 -34.04 -8.70 30.73
CA GLN A 2 -34.60 -9.37 31.90
C GLN A 2 -33.55 -10.20 32.67
N CYS A 3 -33.66 -10.18 33.99
CA CYS A 3 -32.94 -11.04 34.93
C CYS A 3 -33.66 -12.39 35.09
N LEU A 4 -32.89 -13.46 35.25
CA LEU A 4 -33.37 -14.69 35.89
C LEU A 4 -32.46 -15.10 37.05
N ARG A 5 -32.98 -14.80 38.25
CA ARG A 5 -32.87 -15.46 39.58
C ARG A 5 -31.50 -15.90 40.12
N PHE A 6 -31.14 -15.24 41.23
CA PHE A 6 -30.20 -15.70 42.26
C PHE A 6 -30.79 -16.81 43.12
N VAL A 7 -29.96 -17.80 43.48
CA VAL A 7 -30.13 -18.64 44.67
C VAL A 7 -28.75 -18.85 45.32
N ASN A 8 -28.69 -18.61 46.64
CA ASN A 8 -27.64 -18.93 47.61
C ASN A 8 -26.32 -18.14 47.59
N GLY A 9 -26.35 -17.00 48.29
CA GLY A 9 -25.50 -16.71 49.47
C GLY A 9 -24.11 -17.33 49.55
N LYS A 10 -23.19 -16.95 48.67
CA LYS A 10 -21.74 -16.88 48.94
C LYS A 10 -21.18 -15.64 48.26
N LYS A 11 -20.48 -14.78 49.01
CA LYS A 11 -19.67 -13.70 48.45
C LYS A 11 -18.60 -14.33 47.56
N CYS A 12 -18.79 -14.33 46.24
CA CYS A 12 -17.70 -14.54 45.31
C CYS A 12 -16.86 -13.25 45.31
N SER A 13 -15.74 -13.25 46.01
CA SER A 13 -14.65 -12.32 45.69
C SER A 13 -14.18 -12.68 44.28
N VAL A 14 -14.62 -11.89 43.29
CA VAL A 14 -14.06 -11.99 41.95
C VAL A 14 -12.62 -11.51 42.08
N ASN A 15 -11.68 -12.45 42.02
CA ASN A 15 -10.26 -12.14 41.88
C ASN A 15 -10.10 -11.34 40.58
N THR A 16 -10.00 -10.03 40.72
CA THR A 16 -9.77 -9.06 39.63
C THR A 16 -8.49 -9.36 38.84
N VAL A 17 -7.58 -10.15 39.41
CA VAL A 17 -6.35 -10.63 38.77
C VAL A 17 -6.61 -11.80 37.81
N GLY A 18 -7.59 -12.68 38.10
CA GLY A 18 -7.90 -13.82 37.23
C GLY A 18 -8.73 -13.46 35.99
N ALA A 19 -9.63 -12.48 36.13
CA ALA A 19 -10.44 -11.99 35.01
C ALA A 19 -9.61 -11.13 34.03
N SER A 20 -8.61 -10.41 34.52
CA SER A 20 -7.69 -9.62 33.69
C SER A 20 -6.67 -10.50 32.95
N LEU A 21 -6.12 -11.53 33.59
CA LEU A 21 -5.25 -12.51 32.92
C LEU A 21 -6.01 -13.33 31.87
N SER A 22 -7.27 -13.70 32.13
CA SER A 22 -8.11 -14.41 31.16
C SER A 22 -8.53 -13.50 29.98
N ALA A 23 -8.85 -12.23 30.23
CA ALA A 23 -9.14 -11.26 29.17
C ALA A 23 -7.91 -10.95 28.30
N VAL A 24 -6.73 -10.78 28.90
CA VAL A 24 -5.47 -10.57 28.17
C VAL A 24 -5.06 -11.84 27.41
N ALA A 25 -5.20 -13.02 28.01
CA ALA A 25 -4.94 -14.28 27.32
C ALA A 25 -5.94 -14.52 26.17
N CYS A 26 -7.21 -14.16 26.34
CA CYS A 26 -8.20 -14.22 25.26
C CYS A 26 -7.94 -13.19 24.16
N VAL A 27 -7.49 -11.96 24.48
CA VAL A 27 -7.13 -10.96 23.47
C VAL A 27 -5.85 -11.36 22.73
N VAL A 28 -4.83 -11.86 23.44
CA VAL A 28 -3.58 -12.35 22.82
C VAL A 28 -3.83 -13.62 22.00
N ALA A 29 -4.66 -14.54 22.50
CA ALA A 29 -5.08 -15.72 21.75
C ALA A 29 -5.99 -15.37 20.56
N PHE A 30 -6.84 -14.34 20.67
CA PHE A 30 -7.67 -13.86 19.56
C PHE A 30 -6.84 -13.11 18.51
N ILE A 31 -5.83 -12.34 18.92
CA ILE A 31 -4.85 -11.71 18.01
C ILE A 31 -3.96 -12.77 17.36
N ALA A 32 -3.51 -13.78 18.10
CA ALA A 32 -2.74 -14.89 17.56
C ALA A 32 -3.59 -15.76 16.62
N PHE A 33 -4.84 -16.05 16.98
CA PHE A 33 -5.79 -16.81 16.16
C PHE A 33 -6.22 -16.04 14.91
N ILE A 34 -6.41 -14.72 14.98
CA ILE A 34 -6.63 -13.87 13.79
C ILE A 34 -5.36 -13.84 12.93
N ALA A 35 -4.17 -13.74 13.51
CA ALA A 35 -2.91 -13.77 12.76
C ALA A 35 -2.65 -15.13 12.09
N GLU A 36 -3.08 -16.23 12.72
CA GLU A 36 -2.89 -17.60 12.22
C GLU A 36 -3.96 -17.96 11.18
N ILE A 37 -5.22 -17.56 11.36
CA ILE A 37 -6.32 -17.79 10.38
C ILE A 37 -6.24 -16.86 9.16
N ASN A 38 -5.72 -15.64 9.27
CA ASN A 38 -5.66 -14.71 8.14
C ASN A 38 -4.46 -14.94 7.19
N SER A 39 -3.53 -15.85 7.48
CA SER A 39 -2.32 -15.99 6.66
C SER A 39 -2.39 -17.09 5.58
N GLU A 40 -3.14 -18.18 5.81
CA GLU A 40 -3.24 -19.29 4.85
C GLU A 40 -4.41 -19.16 3.86
N GLY A 41 -5.48 -18.43 4.22
CA GLY A 41 -6.63 -18.17 3.35
C GLY A 41 -6.42 -17.09 2.27
N TRP A 42 -5.34 -16.31 2.38
CA TRP A 42 -4.93 -15.25 1.44
C TRP A 42 -4.03 -15.75 0.30
N GLN A 43 -3.81 -17.06 0.23
CA GLN A 43 -3.09 -17.73 -0.85
C GLN A 43 -4.01 -18.69 -1.59
N TYR A 44 -4.93 -18.15 -2.39
CA TYR A 44 -5.46 -18.96 -3.48
C TYR A 44 -4.53 -18.81 -4.69
N ARG A 45 -4.07 -19.93 -5.25
CA ARG A 45 -3.04 -20.04 -6.30
C ARG A 45 -3.41 -19.38 -7.65
N GLY A 46 -4.45 -18.55 -7.68
CA GLY A 46 -4.87 -17.80 -8.85
C GLY A 46 -3.98 -16.58 -9.03
N LYS A 47 -3.60 -16.31 -10.27
CA LYS A 47 -2.92 -15.07 -10.65
C LYS A 47 -3.91 -14.19 -11.40
N VAL A 48 -4.17 -12.98 -10.91
CA VAL A 48 -5.19 -12.13 -11.55
C VAL A 48 -4.63 -11.49 -12.81
N TRP A 49 -3.40 -10.99 -12.75
CA TRP A 49 -2.79 -10.25 -13.85
C TRP A 49 -1.73 -11.07 -14.61
N LEU A 50 -1.09 -12.04 -13.97
CA LEU A 50 -0.04 -12.84 -14.62
C LEU A 50 -0.54 -13.92 -15.61
N ASP A 51 -1.85 -14.22 -15.62
CA ASP A 51 -2.43 -15.16 -16.60
C ASP A 51 -2.82 -14.46 -17.92
N ALA A 52 -2.49 -13.17 -18.07
CA ALA A 52 -2.74 -12.36 -19.26
C ALA A 52 -1.81 -12.74 -20.44
N PRO A 53 -2.31 -12.86 -21.68
CA PRO A 53 -1.49 -13.17 -22.84
C PRO A 53 -0.43 -12.09 -23.10
N ILE A 54 0.83 -12.51 -23.24
CA ILE A 54 2.05 -11.66 -23.28
C ILE A 54 2.25 -10.95 -24.64
N GLU A 55 1.36 -11.15 -25.61
CA GLU A 55 1.58 -10.78 -27.03
C GLU A 55 1.27 -9.32 -27.39
N ARG A 56 0.87 -8.47 -26.44
CA ARG A 56 0.57 -7.07 -26.76
C ARG A 56 1.85 -6.30 -27.11
N GLN A 57 1.96 -5.86 -28.36
CA GLN A 57 2.98 -4.93 -28.85
C GLN A 57 2.37 -3.53 -28.99
N VAL A 58 2.63 -2.66 -28.02
CA VAL A 58 2.37 -1.22 -28.12
C VAL A 58 3.71 -0.52 -28.41
N PRO A 59 3.73 0.63 -29.10
CA PRO A 59 4.97 1.37 -29.34
C PRO A 59 5.69 1.64 -28.03
N PHE A 60 6.92 1.15 -27.92
CA PHE A 60 7.67 1.13 -26.67
C PHE A 60 8.77 2.19 -26.73
N ARG A 61 8.58 3.30 -26.01
CA ARG A 61 9.73 3.96 -25.38
C ARG A 61 10.07 3.18 -24.13
N ASN A 62 11.36 3.10 -23.79
CA ASN A 62 11.81 2.55 -22.52
C ASN A 62 11.40 3.55 -21.41
N PRO A 63 10.30 3.34 -20.67
CA PRO A 63 9.75 4.37 -19.80
C PRO A 63 10.64 4.55 -18.58
N LYS A 64 10.72 5.77 -18.05
CA LYS A 64 11.38 6.01 -16.77
C LYS A 64 10.51 5.41 -15.66
N VAL A 65 11.14 4.75 -14.69
CA VAL A 65 10.47 4.33 -13.45
C VAL A 65 10.90 5.27 -12.33
N VAL A 66 9.94 5.89 -11.66
CA VAL A 66 10.17 6.86 -10.57
C VAL A 66 9.54 6.35 -9.29
N PHE A 67 10.31 6.30 -8.21
CA PHE A 67 9.85 5.92 -6.87
C PHE A 67 9.62 7.17 -6.04
N VAL A 68 8.41 7.33 -5.51
CA VAL A 68 8.01 8.54 -4.78
C VAL A 68 7.34 8.17 -3.46
N VAL A 69 7.72 8.87 -2.40
CA VAL A 69 7.06 8.77 -1.10
C VAL A 69 6.57 10.13 -0.65
N VAL A 70 5.47 10.16 0.09
CA VAL A 70 5.05 11.37 0.80
C VAL A 70 5.61 11.32 2.21
N GLN A 71 6.47 12.28 2.55
CA GLN A 71 7.07 12.41 3.88
C GLN A 71 7.16 13.89 4.26
N THR A 72 6.66 14.25 5.44
CA THR A 72 6.63 15.66 5.90
C THR A 72 7.78 16.03 6.81
N ARG A 73 8.47 15.05 7.39
CA ARG A 73 9.65 15.23 8.25
C ARG A 73 10.54 13.99 8.21
N PRO A 74 11.86 14.09 8.41
CA PRO A 74 12.68 12.91 8.63
C PRO A 74 12.19 12.11 9.84
N SER A 75 12.24 10.78 9.72
CA SER A 75 11.94 9.84 10.80
C SER A 75 12.83 8.60 10.67
N PRO A 76 13.07 7.85 11.75
CA PRO A 76 13.89 6.65 11.69
C PRO A 76 13.33 5.61 10.69
N GLY A 77 12.01 5.45 10.61
CA GLY A 77 11.37 4.61 9.61
C GLY A 77 11.64 5.04 8.17
N TRP A 78 11.55 6.34 7.88
CA TRP A 78 11.85 6.89 6.54
C TRP A 78 13.33 6.76 6.19
N CYS A 79 14.22 6.98 7.16
CA CYS A 79 15.66 6.76 6.99
C CYS A 79 15.96 5.28 6.67
N ARG A 80 15.32 4.34 7.37
CA ARG A 80 15.44 2.91 7.03
C ARG A 80 14.97 2.63 5.61
N MET A 81 13.83 3.18 5.20
CA MET A 81 13.33 3.01 3.83
C MET A 81 14.38 3.50 2.82
N LEU A 82 14.94 4.69 3.01
CA LEU A 82 16.00 5.22 2.14
C LEU A 82 17.26 4.35 2.16
N MET A 83 17.69 3.86 3.33
CA MET A 83 18.83 2.93 3.42
C MET A 83 18.56 1.66 2.62
N THR A 84 17.38 1.06 2.78
CA THR A 84 17.03 -0.14 2.00
C THR A 84 16.94 0.15 0.51
N ALA A 85 16.55 1.36 0.12
CA ALA A 85 16.59 1.80 -1.27
C ALA A 85 18.03 1.84 -1.80
N VAL A 86 18.98 2.41 -1.04
CA VAL A 86 20.39 2.49 -1.42
C VAL A 86 21.01 1.10 -1.60
N VAL A 87 20.83 0.19 -0.63
CA VAL A 87 21.42 -1.17 -0.71
C VAL A 87 20.74 -2.06 -1.74
N THR A 88 19.59 -1.65 -2.28
CA THR A 88 18.90 -2.31 -3.39
C THR A 88 18.97 -1.50 -4.70
N ASN A 89 19.84 -0.48 -4.74
CA ASN A 89 20.12 0.32 -5.92
C ASN A 89 18.86 1.01 -6.49
N VAL A 90 18.06 1.63 -5.62
CA VAL A 90 16.84 2.39 -5.91
C VAL A 90 17.03 3.84 -5.48
N SER A 91 16.70 4.78 -6.36
CA SER A 91 16.57 6.20 -5.99
C SER A 91 15.12 6.52 -5.67
N VAL A 92 14.88 7.15 -4.52
CA VAL A 92 13.56 7.54 -4.04
C VAL A 92 13.48 9.06 -3.90
N ILE A 93 12.39 9.65 -4.38
CA ILE A 93 12.09 11.07 -4.21
C ILE A 93 11.04 11.22 -3.10
N SER A 94 11.31 12.08 -2.13
CA SER A 94 10.35 12.37 -1.05
C SER A 94 9.65 13.70 -1.29
N ILE A 95 8.32 13.74 -1.22
CA ILE A 95 7.53 14.95 -1.47
C ILE A 95 6.71 15.35 -0.23
N GLY A 96 6.41 16.65 -0.12
CA GLY A 96 5.61 17.20 0.99
C GLY A 96 6.41 17.61 2.24
N MET A 97 7.74 17.68 2.14
CA MET A 97 8.62 17.97 3.27
C MET A 97 8.29 19.34 3.91
N GLY A 98 8.19 19.38 5.24
CA GLY A 98 7.80 20.56 6.02
C GLY A 98 6.29 20.89 6.00
N GLY A 99 5.47 20.13 5.29
CA GLY A 99 4.02 20.36 5.20
C GLY A 99 3.25 19.80 6.40
N ASN A 100 2.04 20.32 6.63
CA ASN A 100 1.13 19.72 7.61
C ASN A 100 0.51 18.44 7.03
N TYR A 101 0.70 17.32 7.71
CA TYR A 101 0.31 16.01 7.20
C TYR A 101 -1.17 15.70 7.43
N SER A 102 -1.82 15.24 6.38
CA SER A 102 -3.09 14.49 6.41
C SER A 102 -3.01 13.46 5.29
N HIS A 103 -3.51 12.25 5.47
CA HIS A 103 -3.46 11.26 4.39
C HIS A 103 -4.14 11.77 3.09
N THR A 104 -5.15 12.62 3.21
CA THR A 104 -5.87 13.17 2.05
C THR A 104 -5.09 14.22 1.25
N ILE A 105 -4.04 14.83 1.81
CA ILE A 105 -3.23 15.85 1.12
C ILE A 105 -2.21 15.24 0.16
N ARG A 106 -1.90 13.94 0.31
CA ARG A 106 -0.90 13.22 -0.49
C ARG A 106 -1.12 13.39 -1.98
N ALA A 107 -2.38 13.38 -2.41
CA ALA A 107 -2.77 13.54 -3.81
C ALA A 107 -2.37 14.91 -4.40
N ASN A 108 -2.49 16.00 -3.62
CA ASN A 108 -2.11 17.33 -4.07
C ASN A 108 -0.60 17.44 -4.30
N TRP A 109 0.20 16.95 -3.34
CA TRP A 109 1.65 16.98 -3.47
C TRP A 109 2.14 16.12 -4.63
N LEU A 110 1.49 14.98 -4.86
CA LEU A 110 1.85 14.12 -5.99
C LEU A 110 1.59 14.80 -7.33
N LEU A 111 0.42 15.39 -7.54
CA LEU A 111 0.12 16.08 -8.81
C LEU A 111 1.06 17.25 -9.06
N ASN A 112 1.34 18.07 -8.03
CA ASN A 112 2.33 19.15 -8.15
C ASN A 112 3.70 18.62 -8.56
N PHE A 113 4.16 17.52 -7.96
CA PHE A 113 5.43 16.88 -8.31
C PHE A 113 5.46 16.37 -9.75
N LEU A 114 4.38 15.75 -10.23
CA LEU A 114 4.28 15.28 -11.61
C LEU A 114 4.40 16.44 -12.61
N ASP A 115 3.80 17.58 -12.30
CA ASP A 115 3.89 18.80 -13.11
C ASP A 115 5.30 19.40 -13.06
N ASP A 116 5.93 19.43 -11.88
CA ASP A 116 7.25 20.03 -11.67
C ASP A 116 8.39 19.24 -12.34
N GLU A 117 8.36 17.91 -12.28
CA GLU A 117 9.39 17.06 -12.91
C GLU A 117 9.16 16.83 -14.41
N GLY A 118 8.01 17.24 -14.95
CA GLY A 118 7.69 17.06 -16.37
C GLY A 118 7.68 15.60 -16.81
N LEU A 119 7.26 14.68 -15.94
CA LEU A 119 7.21 13.25 -16.27
C LEU A 119 6.28 13.01 -17.46
N HIS A 120 6.73 12.17 -18.38
CA HIS A 120 5.94 11.83 -19.55
C HIS A 120 4.79 10.91 -19.17
N ASP A 121 3.71 10.98 -19.94
CA ASP A 121 2.50 10.20 -19.68
C ASP A 121 2.75 8.69 -19.66
N ASP A 122 3.72 8.20 -20.43
CA ASP A 122 4.13 6.80 -20.51
C ASP A 122 5.12 6.35 -19.43
N ASP A 123 5.69 7.27 -18.65
CA ASP A 123 6.53 6.93 -17.50
C ASP A 123 5.73 6.16 -16.44
N VAL A 124 6.44 5.38 -15.62
CA VAL A 124 5.88 4.62 -14.51
C VAL A 124 6.25 5.28 -13.19
N LEU A 125 5.26 5.48 -12.36
CA LEU A 125 5.42 5.96 -11.00
C LEU A 125 5.06 4.84 -10.01
N VAL A 126 5.90 4.65 -8.99
CA VAL A 126 5.64 3.78 -7.85
C VAL A 126 5.55 4.69 -6.61
N MET A 127 4.33 4.95 -6.15
CA MET A 127 4.06 5.74 -4.96
C MET A 127 3.86 4.83 -3.75
N PHE A 128 4.47 5.14 -2.61
CA PHE A 128 4.30 4.35 -1.39
C PHE A 128 4.51 5.16 -0.10
N ASP A 129 4.15 4.57 1.04
CA ASP A 129 4.38 5.16 2.36
C ASP A 129 5.88 5.22 2.68
N GLY A 130 6.34 6.32 3.28
CA GLY A 130 7.77 6.52 3.53
C GLY A 130 8.31 5.72 4.71
N ALA A 131 7.65 5.75 5.86
CA ALA A 131 8.29 5.37 7.11
C ALA A 131 8.02 3.93 7.60
N ASP A 132 6.97 3.29 7.10
CA ASP A 132 6.60 1.91 7.43
C ASP A 132 6.79 0.96 6.25
N THR A 133 7.66 1.33 5.31
CA THR A 133 8.05 0.48 4.17
C THR A 133 9.55 0.21 4.13
N PHE A 134 9.94 -0.80 3.36
CA PHE A 134 11.33 -1.05 2.97
C PHE A 134 11.42 -1.84 1.67
N PHE A 135 12.57 -1.74 1.00
CA PHE A 135 12.88 -2.53 -0.19
C PHE A 135 13.41 -3.92 0.19
N THR A 136 12.92 -4.95 -0.50
CA THR A 136 13.27 -6.34 -0.19
C THR A 136 14.56 -6.78 -0.88
N ASP A 137 14.65 -6.67 -2.21
CA ASP A 137 15.77 -7.13 -3.03
C ASP A 137 15.79 -6.41 -4.40
N GLU A 138 16.99 -6.19 -4.94
CA GLU A 138 17.20 -5.59 -6.27
C GLU A 138 16.73 -6.52 -7.39
N ILE A 139 16.95 -7.84 -7.26
CA ILE A 139 16.67 -8.83 -8.32
C ILE A 139 15.19 -8.82 -8.70
N ASN A 140 14.31 -8.59 -7.72
CA ASN A 140 12.88 -8.65 -7.92
C ASN A 140 12.36 -7.46 -8.76
N ARG A 141 13.02 -6.29 -8.76
CA ARG A 141 12.44 -5.07 -9.35
C ARG A 141 12.16 -5.17 -10.84
N LYS A 142 13.15 -5.60 -11.63
CA LYS A 142 12.99 -5.72 -13.09
C LYS A 142 11.96 -6.78 -13.44
N GLU A 143 12.05 -7.95 -12.80
CA GLU A 143 11.09 -9.03 -12.97
C GLU A 143 9.66 -8.58 -12.65
N MET A 144 9.48 -7.77 -11.61
CA MET A 144 8.16 -7.31 -11.20
C MET A 144 7.59 -6.22 -12.11
N LEU A 145 8.38 -5.23 -12.54
CA LEU A 145 7.93 -4.08 -13.33
C LEU A 145 7.77 -4.36 -14.84
N ASP A 146 8.61 -5.21 -15.43
CA ASP A 146 8.60 -5.47 -16.88
C ASP A 146 7.21 -5.91 -17.38
N PRO A 147 6.49 -6.84 -16.71
CA PRO A 147 5.13 -7.21 -17.09
C PRO A 147 4.15 -6.03 -17.05
N PHE A 148 4.17 -5.19 -16.01
CA PHE A 148 3.29 -4.01 -15.95
C PHE A 148 3.62 -3.01 -17.05
N ILE A 149 4.90 -2.75 -17.29
CA ILE A 149 5.37 -1.87 -18.36
C ILE A 149 4.96 -2.40 -19.75
N LYS A 150 4.88 -3.72 -19.94
CA LYS A 150 4.44 -4.31 -21.20
C LYS A 150 2.91 -4.33 -21.36
N MET A 151 2.21 -4.65 -20.27
CA MET A 151 0.78 -4.98 -20.33
C MET A 151 -0.15 -3.81 -20.00
N SER A 152 0.35 -2.78 -19.29
CA SER A 152 -0.43 -1.57 -19.04
C SER A 152 -0.39 -0.62 -20.25
N PRO A 153 -1.51 0.03 -20.59
CA PRO A 153 -1.57 0.97 -21.71
C PRO A 153 -0.61 2.17 -21.48
N PRO A 154 0.37 2.41 -22.38
CA PRO A 154 1.39 3.44 -22.15
C PRO A 154 0.84 4.86 -22.24
N LEU A 155 -0.20 5.10 -23.05
CA LEU A 155 -0.84 6.41 -23.19
C LEU A 155 -2.37 6.28 -23.10
N PRO A 156 -3.10 7.37 -22.81
CA PRO A 156 -4.56 7.36 -22.76
C PRO A 156 -5.22 6.83 -24.04
N THR A 157 -4.61 7.05 -25.20
CA THR A 157 -5.11 6.60 -26.52
C THR A 157 -5.04 5.08 -26.72
N PHE A 158 -4.17 4.39 -25.97
CA PHE A 158 -4.07 2.92 -25.99
C PHE A 158 -4.94 2.24 -24.93
N PHE A 159 -5.59 3.01 -24.07
CA PHE A 159 -6.48 2.48 -23.05
C PHE A 159 -7.69 1.80 -23.70
N ASN A 160 -7.83 0.49 -23.44
CA ASN A 160 -8.96 -0.29 -23.89
C ASN A 160 -9.56 -1.03 -22.69
N GLN A 161 -10.73 -0.55 -22.27
CA GLN A 161 -11.42 -1.05 -21.10
C GLN A 161 -11.77 -2.55 -21.24
N THR A 162 -12.20 -2.99 -22.42
CA THR A 162 -12.61 -4.37 -22.67
C THR A 162 -11.42 -5.33 -22.63
N ALA A 163 -10.27 -4.91 -23.14
CA ALA A 163 -9.03 -5.68 -23.03
C ALA A 163 -8.64 -5.93 -21.56
N ILE A 164 -8.85 -4.95 -20.68
CA ILE A 164 -8.54 -5.08 -19.26
C ILE A 164 -9.49 -6.08 -18.58
N TYR A 165 -10.79 -6.01 -18.87
CA TYR A 165 -11.78 -6.90 -18.24
C TYR A 165 -11.56 -8.37 -18.61
N ARG A 166 -11.18 -8.61 -19.88
CA ARG A 166 -10.83 -9.94 -20.40
C ARG A 166 -9.50 -10.46 -19.86
N GLY A 167 -8.66 -9.58 -19.32
CA GLY A 167 -7.30 -9.90 -18.89
C GLY A 167 -6.27 -9.85 -20.02
N ASP A 168 -6.58 -9.27 -21.18
CA ASP A 168 -5.63 -9.08 -22.30
C ASP A 168 -4.69 -7.87 -22.07
N ALA A 169 -4.99 -7.05 -21.06
CA ALA A 169 -4.21 -5.88 -20.66
C ALA A 169 -4.31 -5.67 -19.16
N TRP A 170 -3.33 -4.99 -18.58
CA TRP A 170 -3.35 -4.65 -17.15
C TRP A 170 -3.96 -3.26 -16.94
N PRO A 171 -4.65 -3.04 -15.81
CA PRO A 171 -5.00 -1.70 -15.36
C PRO A 171 -3.74 -0.82 -15.29
N PRO A 172 -3.79 0.42 -15.80
CA PRO A 172 -2.65 1.34 -15.76
C PRO A 172 -2.39 1.93 -14.38
N MET A 173 -3.19 1.60 -13.36
CA MET A 173 -2.93 1.94 -11.96
C MET A 173 -3.37 0.79 -11.04
N LEU A 174 -2.41 0.22 -10.32
CA LEU A 174 -2.62 -0.87 -9.35
C LEU A 174 -2.30 -0.36 -7.95
N HIS A 175 -3.30 -0.37 -7.07
CA HIS A 175 -3.11 -0.14 -5.64
C HIS A 175 -2.62 -1.41 -4.96
N MET A 176 -1.95 -1.28 -3.82
CA MET A 176 -1.65 -2.41 -2.95
C MET A 176 -2.94 -3.14 -2.54
N ALA A 177 -2.89 -4.47 -2.49
CA ALA A 177 -3.94 -5.30 -1.93
C ALA A 177 -3.58 -5.73 -0.50
N GLU A 178 -4.52 -5.66 0.44
CA GLU A 178 -4.33 -6.08 1.83
C GLU A 178 -5.48 -6.93 2.38
N PRO A 179 -5.25 -7.71 3.45
CA PRO A 179 -6.25 -8.56 4.08
C PRO A 179 -7.51 -7.86 4.54
N ASP A 180 -7.29 -6.74 5.20
CA ASP A 180 -8.29 -6.11 6.03
C ASP A 180 -9.06 -5.06 5.24
N CYS A 181 -10.39 -5.08 5.35
CA CYS A 181 -11.23 -4.09 4.68
C CYS A 181 -11.28 -2.79 5.50
N TYR A 182 -10.22 -2.00 5.46
CA TYR A 182 -10.13 -0.78 6.25
C TYR A 182 -10.59 0.47 5.47
N ALA A 183 -11.87 0.80 5.60
CA ALA A 183 -12.46 2.03 5.04
C ALA A 183 -13.37 2.74 6.07
N PRO A 184 -12.78 3.26 7.17
CA PRO A 184 -13.51 3.72 8.35
C PRO A 184 -14.49 4.87 8.09
N GLN A 185 -14.27 5.67 7.04
CA GLN A 185 -15.09 6.84 6.75
C GLN A 185 -16.14 6.60 5.65
N LEU A 186 -16.41 5.33 5.30
CA LEU A 186 -17.43 4.99 4.30
C LEU A 186 -18.79 5.58 4.66
N ASN A 187 -19.06 5.79 5.95
CA ASN A 187 -20.26 6.45 6.46
C ASN A 187 -20.49 7.89 5.94
N ILE A 188 -19.50 8.54 5.33
CA ILE A 188 -19.69 9.86 4.72
C ILE A 188 -20.53 9.75 3.44
N THR A 189 -20.42 8.65 2.69
CA THR A 189 -21.17 8.43 1.43
C THR A 189 -22.15 7.26 1.50
N TYR A 190 -21.85 6.25 2.29
CA TYR A 190 -22.61 5.02 2.46
C TYR A 190 -22.78 4.73 3.96
N ASN A 191 -23.93 5.15 4.52
CA ASN A 191 -24.20 5.03 5.95
C ASN A 191 -25.40 4.14 6.28
N PRO A 192 -25.25 2.81 6.20
CA PRO A 192 -26.15 1.92 6.91
C PRO A 192 -26.11 2.19 8.41
N GLN A 193 -27.29 2.23 9.04
CA GLN A 193 -27.37 2.29 10.49
C GLN A 193 -26.87 0.98 11.11
N ASN A 194 -26.19 1.08 12.26
CA ASN A 194 -25.82 -0.05 13.13
C ASN A 194 -24.79 -1.06 12.57
N GLU A 195 -23.96 -0.67 11.60
CA GLU A 195 -22.87 -1.52 11.09
C GLU A 195 -21.49 -1.04 11.54
N SER A 196 -20.62 -1.98 11.92
CA SER A 196 -19.20 -1.71 12.13
C SER A 196 -18.56 -1.23 10.82
N HIS A 197 -17.41 -0.55 10.90
CA HIS A 197 -16.74 -0.11 9.68
C HIS A 197 -16.23 -1.29 8.82
N TRP A 198 -15.86 -2.41 9.46
CA TRP A 198 -15.42 -3.62 8.79
C TRP A 198 -16.54 -4.25 7.96
N ASP A 199 -17.72 -4.44 8.56
CA ASP A 199 -18.88 -5.03 7.88
C ASP A 199 -19.36 -4.16 6.72
N ARG A 200 -19.39 -2.85 6.96
CA ARG A 200 -19.76 -1.85 5.95
C ARG A 200 -18.80 -1.89 4.76
N CYS A 201 -17.50 -1.99 5.02
CA CYS A 201 -16.49 -2.11 3.97
C CYS A 201 -16.66 -3.40 3.17
N ALA A 202 -16.75 -4.55 3.84
CA ALA A 202 -16.93 -5.85 3.18
C ALA A 202 -18.20 -5.88 2.31
N ARG A 203 -19.31 -5.32 2.81
CA ARG A 203 -20.54 -5.22 2.03
C ARG A 203 -20.41 -4.26 0.85
N PHE A 204 -19.70 -3.14 1.00
CA PHE A 204 -19.45 -2.20 -0.08
C PHE A 204 -18.68 -2.86 -1.24
N TYR A 205 -17.66 -3.66 -0.94
CA TYR A 205 -16.99 -4.52 -1.93
C TYR A 205 -17.93 -5.55 -2.56
N ALA A 206 -18.76 -6.23 -1.76
CA ALA A 206 -19.69 -7.23 -2.26
C ALA A 206 -20.72 -6.63 -3.24
N MET A 207 -21.22 -5.42 -2.96
CA MET A 207 -22.09 -4.69 -3.88
C MET A 207 -21.37 -4.37 -5.19
N GLY A 208 -20.17 -3.79 -5.12
CA GLY A 208 -19.36 -3.49 -6.30
C GLY A 208 -19.08 -4.73 -7.16
N LEU A 209 -18.78 -5.87 -6.51
CA LEU A 209 -18.57 -7.14 -7.19
C LEU A 209 -19.83 -7.68 -7.86
N SER A 210 -20.98 -7.58 -7.18
CA SER A 210 -22.27 -7.98 -7.72
C SER A 210 -22.59 -7.17 -8.98
N GLU A 211 -22.37 -5.85 -8.94
CA GLU A 211 -22.55 -4.99 -10.10
C GLU A 211 -21.57 -5.33 -11.23
N ALA A 212 -20.27 -5.44 -10.93
CA ALA A 212 -19.22 -5.74 -11.91
C ALA A 212 -19.48 -7.02 -12.71
N LYS A 213 -20.03 -8.06 -12.06
CA LYS A 213 -20.41 -9.32 -12.72
C LYS A 213 -21.48 -9.14 -13.80
N THR A 214 -22.37 -8.15 -13.67
CA THR A 214 -23.47 -7.96 -14.63
C THR A 214 -22.99 -7.55 -16.02
N PHE A 215 -21.75 -7.05 -16.14
CA PHE A 215 -21.13 -6.63 -17.39
C PHE A 215 -19.71 -7.18 -17.58
N GLY A 216 -19.33 -8.23 -16.82
CA GLY A 216 -18.08 -8.97 -17.01
C GLY A 216 -16.80 -8.26 -16.58
N ALA A 217 -16.88 -7.37 -15.57
CA ALA A 217 -15.73 -6.61 -15.06
C ALA A 217 -15.22 -7.10 -13.69
N GLU A 218 -15.67 -8.25 -13.20
CA GLU A 218 -15.31 -8.80 -11.90
C GLU A 218 -13.81 -9.04 -11.71
N ARG A 219 -13.02 -9.09 -12.80
CA ARG A 219 -11.55 -9.16 -12.78
C ARG A 219 -10.90 -7.97 -12.12
N LEU A 220 -11.50 -6.79 -12.25
CA LEU A 220 -11.04 -5.60 -11.53
C LEU A 220 -11.13 -5.78 -10.02
N LEU A 221 -11.98 -6.68 -9.54
CA LEU A 221 -12.22 -7.00 -8.14
C LEU A 221 -11.68 -8.39 -7.75
N GLY A 222 -10.77 -8.95 -8.56
CA GLY A 222 -10.04 -10.18 -8.22
C GLY A 222 -10.72 -11.49 -8.60
N LEU A 223 -11.64 -11.51 -9.60
CA LEU A 223 -12.26 -12.75 -10.13
C LEU A 223 -12.11 -12.94 -11.64
N PRO A 224 -12.04 -14.19 -12.16
CA PRO A 224 -11.80 -15.46 -11.45
C PRO A 224 -10.30 -15.74 -11.24
N PRO A 225 -9.85 -16.59 -10.26
CA PRO A 225 -10.51 -17.24 -9.11
C PRO A 225 -10.45 -16.36 -7.83
N PRO A 226 -11.17 -16.65 -6.72
CA PRO A 226 -11.36 -15.69 -5.63
C PRO A 226 -10.05 -15.33 -4.92
N VAL A 227 -9.47 -14.19 -5.33
CA VAL A 227 -8.52 -13.46 -4.50
C VAL A 227 -9.34 -12.52 -3.62
N ARG A 228 -9.44 -12.82 -2.33
CA ARG A 228 -9.89 -11.82 -1.36
C ARG A 228 -8.76 -10.80 -1.28
N GLY A 229 -9.10 -9.51 -1.43
CA GLY A 229 -8.17 -8.40 -1.63
C GLY A 229 -8.90 -7.07 -1.46
N HIS A 230 -8.51 -6.27 -0.47
CA HIS A 230 -9.04 -4.91 -0.30
C HIS A 230 -7.96 -3.88 -0.63
N LEU A 231 -8.39 -2.70 -1.06
CA LEU A 231 -7.50 -1.61 -1.42
C LEU A 231 -6.76 -1.10 -0.19
N ASN A 232 -5.43 -1.11 -0.27
CA ASN A 232 -4.55 -0.34 0.59
C ASN A 232 -3.99 0.86 -0.18
N SER A 233 -4.02 2.04 0.42
CA SER A 233 -3.60 3.29 -0.24
C SER A 233 -2.14 3.69 -0.01
N GLY A 234 -1.39 2.93 0.79
CA GLY A 234 0.02 3.17 1.05
C GLY A 234 0.97 2.57 0.02
N GLY A 235 0.46 1.98 -1.06
CA GLY A 235 1.24 1.56 -2.22
C GLY A 235 0.41 1.66 -3.51
N ILE A 236 0.98 2.25 -4.55
CA ILE A 236 0.40 2.36 -5.89
C ILE A 236 1.52 2.23 -6.92
N VAL A 237 1.33 1.42 -7.95
CA VAL A 237 2.13 1.47 -9.19
C VAL A 237 1.23 1.90 -10.33
N GLY A 238 1.69 2.80 -11.18
CA GLY A 238 0.84 3.32 -12.25
C GLY A 238 1.59 4.05 -13.34
N ARG A 239 0.93 4.22 -14.49
CA ARG A 239 1.35 5.15 -15.54
C ARG A 239 1.07 6.58 -15.10
N VAL A 240 1.97 7.51 -15.42
CA VAL A 240 1.82 8.92 -15.07
C VAL A 240 0.50 9.50 -15.58
N TRP A 241 0.06 9.16 -16.80
CA TRP A 241 -1.24 9.61 -17.30
C TRP A 241 -2.42 9.12 -16.45
N ALA A 242 -2.35 7.89 -15.95
CA ALA A 242 -3.40 7.29 -15.13
C ALA A 242 -3.43 7.90 -13.73
N TYR A 243 -2.26 8.23 -13.16
CA TYR A 243 -2.17 9.04 -11.94
C TYR A 243 -2.84 10.40 -12.14
N LYS A 244 -2.47 11.14 -13.20
CA LYS A 244 -3.07 12.46 -13.50
C LYS A 244 -4.59 12.37 -13.60
N GLU A 245 -5.12 11.38 -14.31
CA GLU A 245 -6.58 11.21 -14.45
C GLU A 245 -7.26 10.86 -13.12
N ALA A 246 -6.80 9.80 -12.45
CA ALA A 246 -7.43 9.29 -11.23
C ALA A 246 -7.31 10.26 -10.06
N PHE A 247 -6.16 10.91 -9.89
CA PHE A 247 -5.93 11.84 -8.79
C PHE A 247 -6.70 13.15 -8.97
N ASN A 248 -6.94 13.60 -10.21
CA ASN A 248 -7.83 14.73 -10.46
C ASN A 248 -9.27 14.44 -10.02
N VAL A 249 -9.76 13.22 -10.23
CA VAL A 249 -11.07 12.79 -9.71
C VAL A 249 -11.05 12.70 -8.18
N TYR A 250 -9.97 12.15 -7.61
CA TYR A 250 -9.78 12.09 -6.16
C TYR A 250 -9.84 13.48 -5.50
N LEU A 251 -9.16 14.48 -6.06
CA LEU A 251 -9.18 15.84 -5.52
C LEU A 251 -10.58 16.46 -5.54
N LYS A 252 -11.33 16.29 -6.64
CA LYS A 252 -12.73 16.73 -6.71
C LYS A 252 -13.59 16.00 -5.68
N PHE A 253 -13.36 14.71 -5.47
CA PHE A 253 -14.09 13.93 -4.47
C PHE A 253 -13.74 14.37 -3.04
N ARG A 254 -12.49 14.75 -2.77
CA ARG A 254 -12.04 15.30 -1.48
C ARG A 254 -12.83 16.54 -1.07
N GLU A 255 -13.19 17.39 -2.03
CA GLU A 255 -13.93 18.64 -1.78
C GLU A 255 -15.38 18.40 -1.28
N THR A 256 -15.91 17.19 -1.41
CA THR A 256 -17.27 16.84 -0.96
C THR A 256 -17.45 16.89 0.56
N SER A 257 -16.36 16.80 1.33
CA SER A 257 -16.43 16.82 2.79
C SER A 257 -15.11 17.25 3.42
N SER A 258 -15.17 18.20 4.35
CA SER A 258 -14.01 18.57 5.18
C SER A 258 -13.66 17.52 6.23
N LYS A 259 -14.47 16.47 6.39
CA LYS A 259 -14.27 15.43 7.41
C LYS A 259 -13.30 14.33 6.97
N TRP A 260 -12.91 14.29 5.70
CA TRP A 260 -11.99 13.27 5.20
C TRP A 260 -10.63 13.35 5.90
N TRP A 261 -10.18 12.24 6.45
CA TRP A 261 -8.84 12.06 7.03
C TRP A 261 -8.16 10.76 6.54
N CYS A 262 -8.93 9.81 6.01
CA CYS A 262 -8.49 8.52 5.48
C CYS A 262 -8.62 8.52 3.95
N ASP A 263 -7.50 8.63 3.26
CA ASP A 263 -7.46 8.53 1.80
C ASP A 263 -7.77 7.13 1.29
N GLN A 264 -7.42 6.07 2.04
CA GLN A 264 -7.82 4.70 1.72
C GLN A 264 -9.33 4.53 1.61
N THR A 265 -10.10 5.20 2.47
CA THR A 265 -11.56 5.20 2.36
C THR A 265 -11.99 5.84 1.04
N MET A 266 -11.42 6.99 0.70
CA MET A 266 -11.77 7.70 -0.53
C MET A 266 -11.40 6.89 -1.77
N TRP A 267 -10.20 6.30 -1.80
CA TRP A 267 -9.78 5.42 -2.88
C TRP A 267 -10.65 4.16 -2.98
N THR A 268 -11.05 3.57 -1.85
CA THR A 268 -12.01 2.45 -1.83
C THR A 268 -13.33 2.84 -2.50
N ILE A 269 -13.88 4.02 -2.17
CA ILE A 269 -15.11 4.53 -2.79
C ILE A 269 -14.95 4.69 -4.30
N LEU A 270 -13.91 5.40 -4.72
CA LEU A 270 -13.64 5.68 -6.14
C LEU A 270 -13.37 4.40 -6.94
N PHE A 271 -12.65 3.44 -6.36
CA PHE A 271 -12.37 2.15 -6.98
C PHE A 271 -13.66 1.34 -7.18
N ILE A 272 -14.49 1.19 -6.15
CA ILE A 272 -15.75 0.44 -6.25
C ILE A 272 -16.71 1.10 -7.23
N TRP A 273 -16.84 2.43 -7.23
CA TRP A 273 -17.64 3.14 -8.22
C TRP A 273 -17.09 2.98 -9.64
N SER A 274 -15.76 3.00 -9.81
CA SER A 274 -15.15 2.76 -11.12
C SER A 274 -15.41 1.33 -11.62
N ALA A 275 -15.31 0.33 -10.75
CA ALA A 275 -15.53 -1.08 -11.10
C ALA A 275 -17.01 -1.43 -11.33
N GLY A 276 -17.92 -0.91 -10.50
CA GLY A 276 -19.36 -1.15 -10.52
C GLY A 276 -20.14 -0.29 -11.52
N ASN A 277 -21.46 -0.21 -11.36
CA ASN A 277 -22.36 0.61 -12.20
C ASN A 277 -22.41 2.07 -11.75
N ALA A 278 -22.03 2.37 -10.51
CA ALA A 278 -22.05 3.71 -9.92
C ALA A 278 -23.41 4.42 -10.07
N THR A 279 -24.51 3.66 -9.95
CA THR A 279 -25.87 4.17 -10.10
C THR A 279 -26.12 5.32 -9.11
N GLY A 280 -26.51 6.49 -9.62
CA GLY A 280 -26.79 7.67 -8.81
C GLY A 280 -25.56 8.45 -8.33
N VAL A 281 -24.35 8.08 -8.78
CA VAL A 281 -23.12 8.84 -8.53
C VAL A 281 -22.96 9.91 -9.60
N ASP A 282 -22.58 11.13 -9.21
CA ASP A 282 -22.24 12.20 -10.16
C ASP A 282 -21.06 11.76 -11.05
N PRO A 283 -21.19 11.82 -12.40
CA PRO A 283 -20.16 11.38 -13.32
C PRO A 283 -18.77 11.98 -13.09
N LYS A 284 -18.68 13.18 -12.49
CA LYS A 284 -17.37 13.81 -12.21
C LYS A 284 -16.55 13.07 -11.14
N TYR A 285 -17.17 12.18 -10.37
CA TYR A 285 -16.50 11.32 -9.37
C TYR A 285 -16.24 9.90 -9.89
N ILE A 286 -16.57 9.61 -11.15
CA ILE A 286 -16.40 8.29 -11.74
C ILE A 286 -15.10 8.26 -12.54
N ILE A 287 -14.15 7.46 -12.07
CA ILE A 287 -12.93 7.14 -12.81
C ILE A 287 -13.28 6.12 -13.89
N ARG A 288 -12.72 6.27 -15.11
CA ARG A 288 -13.00 5.33 -16.20
C ARG A 288 -12.71 3.89 -15.77
N ARG A 289 -13.70 3.02 -15.94
CA ARG A 289 -13.65 1.63 -15.51
C ARG A 289 -12.46 0.90 -16.13
N GLY A 290 -11.62 0.32 -15.29
CA GLY A 290 -10.41 -0.40 -15.70
C GLY A 290 -9.12 0.41 -15.53
N ILE A 291 -9.18 1.70 -15.16
CA ILE A 291 -7.98 2.44 -14.75
C ILE A 291 -7.40 1.88 -13.45
N ILE A 292 -8.28 1.59 -12.47
CA ILE A 292 -7.89 1.15 -11.13
C ILE A 292 -8.15 -0.34 -10.98
N SER A 293 -7.16 -1.05 -10.43
CA SER A 293 -7.38 -2.30 -9.71
C SER A 293 -6.32 -2.48 -8.62
N LEU A 294 -6.17 -3.70 -8.10
CA LEU A 294 -5.25 -4.01 -7.01
C LEU A 294 -4.14 -4.97 -7.47
N ASP A 295 -2.99 -4.87 -6.80
CA ASP A 295 -1.86 -5.80 -6.86
C ASP A 295 -2.22 -7.10 -6.12
N TYR A 296 -3.22 -7.81 -6.62
CA TYR A 296 -3.68 -9.09 -6.09
C TYR A 296 -2.56 -10.15 -6.08
N ASP A 297 -1.64 -10.05 -7.03
CA ASP A 297 -0.50 -10.95 -7.20
C ASP A 297 0.67 -10.62 -6.24
N LYS A 298 0.58 -9.51 -5.49
CA LYS A 298 1.54 -9.05 -4.47
C LYS A 298 2.96 -8.93 -5.02
N ARG A 299 3.09 -8.35 -6.22
CA ARG A 299 4.36 -8.19 -6.94
C ARG A 299 5.14 -6.97 -6.48
N TYR A 300 4.43 -5.88 -6.25
CA TYR A 300 5.03 -4.58 -5.94
C TYR A 300 5.03 -4.37 -4.43
N PHE A 301 3.89 -4.64 -3.81
CA PHE A 301 3.68 -4.38 -2.40
C PHE A 301 3.28 -5.66 -1.68
N TYR A 302 3.90 -5.90 -0.52
CA TYR A 302 3.56 -7.03 0.32
C TYR A 302 3.07 -6.57 1.69
N TYR A 303 1.83 -6.94 2.00
CA TYR A 303 1.31 -6.89 3.35
C TYR A 303 1.88 -8.06 4.16
N PRO A 304 2.54 -7.82 5.31
CA PRO A 304 3.17 -8.86 6.10
C PRO A 304 2.19 -9.94 6.57
N THR A 305 2.57 -11.20 6.35
CA THR A 305 1.88 -12.39 6.87
C THR A 305 2.86 -13.36 7.55
N ALA A 306 2.36 -14.44 8.15
CA ALA A 306 3.20 -15.50 8.71
C ALA A 306 3.99 -16.32 7.65
N ALA A 307 3.73 -16.13 6.35
CA ALA A 307 4.50 -16.79 5.28
C ALA A 307 5.89 -16.17 5.08
N TYR A 308 6.09 -14.91 5.53
CA TYR A 308 7.29 -14.10 5.28
C TYR A 308 7.80 -14.17 3.84
N ASN A 309 6.92 -13.85 2.89
CA ASN A 309 7.26 -13.76 1.48
C ASN A 309 8.02 -12.45 1.23
N THR A 310 9.22 -12.57 0.67
CA THR A 310 10.13 -11.45 0.36
C THR A 310 10.27 -11.20 -1.15
N ARG A 311 9.39 -11.79 -1.98
CA ARG A 311 9.44 -11.64 -3.45
C ARG A 311 8.92 -10.29 -3.94
N ALA A 312 7.99 -9.66 -3.22
CA ALA A 312 7.50 -8.35 -3.63
C ALA A 312 8.60 -7.30 -3.50
N MET A 313 8.57 -6.25 -4.32
CA MET A 313 9.60 -5.21 -4.30
C MET A 313 9.67 -4.45 -2.96
N ILE A 314 8.51 -4.16 -2.37
CA ILE A 314 8.38 -3.32 -1.18
C ILE A 314 7.55 -4.07 -0.13
N GLY A 315 8.10 -4.20 1.08
CA GLY A 315 7.34 -4.62 2.25
C GLY A 315 6.66 -3.41 2.89
N HIS A 316 5.38 -3.52 3.26
CA HIS A 316 4.62 -2.42 3.88
C HIS A 316 3.96 -2.85 5.19
N PHE A 317 4.51 -2.38 6.30
CA PHE A 317 4.15 -2.77 7.67
C PHE A 317 3.14 -1.76 8.24
N THR A 318 1.95 -1.77 7.66
CA THR A 318 0.89 -0.78 7.91
C THR A 318 0.46 -0.75 9.38
N GLY A 319 -0.24 0.31 9.80
CA GLY A 319 -0.77 0.40 11.15
C GLY A 319 0.29 0.75 12.19
N ASN A 320 0.17 0.21 13.42
CA ASN A 320 1.05 0.58 14.52
C ASN A 320 2.37 -0.22 14.45
N PRO A 321 3.56 0.44 14.42
CA PRO A 321 4.85 -0.26 14.36
C PRO A 321 4.99 -1.38 15.39
N HIS A 322 4.52 -1.19 16.62
CA HIS A 322 4.67 -2.18 17.69
C HIS A 322 3.92 -3.49 17.43
N GLN A 323 2.92 -3.51 16.54
CA GLN A 323 2.25 -4.75 16.12
C GLN A 323 3.21 -5.69 15.38
N TRP A 324 4.32 -5.15 14.86
CA TRP A 324 5.28 -5.85 14.03
C TRP A 324 6.54 -6.31 14.77
N LEU A 325 6.68 -6.04 16.07
CA LEU A 325 7.82 -6.43 16.91
C LEU A 325 8.26 -7.89 16.69
N ARG A 326 7.30 -8.81 16.56
CA ARG A 326 7.57 -10.25 16.39
C ARG A 326 7.88 -10.65 14.94
N TYR A 327 7.37 -9.92 13.97
CA TYR A 327 7.40 -10.30 12.56
C TYR A 327 8.54 -9.63 11.80
N LEU A 328 8.78 -8.34 12.05
CA LEU A 328 9.71 -7.52 11.28
C LEU A 328 11.15 -8.09 11.27
N PRO A 329 11.76 -8.51 12.41
CA PRO A 329 13.09 -9.13 12.37
C PRO A 329 13.13 -10.43 11.54
N LYS A 330 12.04 -11.21 11.54
CA LYS A 330 11.94 -12.45 10.75
C LYS A 330 11.85 -12.19 9.25
N TYR A 331 11.31 -11.05 8.83
CA TYR A 331 11.38 -10.62 7.44
C TYR A 331 12.82 -10.25 7.07
N PHE A 332 13.46 -9.40 7.87
CA PHE A 332 14.82 -8.91 7.59
C PHE A 332 15.83 -10.04 7.51
N THR A 333 15.79 -11.01 8.42
CA THR A 333 16.67 -12.20 8.39
C THR A 333 16.55 -13.05 7.13
N ARG A 334 15.47 -12.90 6.34
CA ARG A 334 15.30 -13.57 5.03
C ARG A 334 15.81 -12.73 3.85
N LEU A 335 16.11 -11.45 4.05
CA LEU A 335 16.63 -10.57 3.01
C LEU A 335 18.14 -10.79 2.83
N PRO A 336 18.63 -11.02 1.59
CA PRO A 336 20.06 -11.24 1.36
C PRO A 336 20.95 -10.07 1.81
N TRP A 337 20.56 -8.83 1.51
CA TRP A 337 21.32 -7.64 1.90
C TRP A 337 21.42 -7.50 3.43
N TYR A 338 20.38 -7.84 4.18
CA TYR A 338 20.39 -7.74 5.64
C TYR A 338 21.31 -8.78 6.26
N ARG A 339 21.29 -10.02 5.77
CA ARG A 339 22.21 -11.07 6.24
C ARG A 339 23.67 -10.66 6.05
N ASN A 340 23.98 -9.98 4.94
CA ASN A 340 25.31 -9.40 4.71
C ASN A 340 25.60 -8.22 5.65
N LEU A 341 24.63 -7.32 5.88
CA LEU A 341 24.78 -6.20 6.83
C LEU A 341 25.09 -6.70 8.25
N ALA A 342 24.42 -7.76 8.69
CA ALA A 342 24.58 -8.38 10.00
C ALA A 342 25.91 -9.13 10.16
N GLY A 343 26.30 -9.91 9.14
CA GLY A 343 27.42 -10.87 9.25
C GLY A 343 28.74 -10.44 8.60
N ASN A 344 28.78 -9.35 7.82
CA ASN A 344 29.96 -8.99 7.03
C ASN A 344 30.34 -7.51 7.22
N ASN A 345 31.44 -7.28 7.96
CA ASN A 345 31.95 -5.94 8.23
C ASN A 345 32.37 -5.18 6.96
N THR A 346 32.95 -5.85 5.97
CA THR A 346 33.33 -5.22 4.69
C THR A 346 32.08 -4.73 3.96
N TYR A 347 31.02 -5.54 3.94
CA TYR A 347 29.75 -5.14 3.35
C TYR A 347 29.14 -3.95 4.11
N ARG A 348 29.13 -3.98 5.45
CA ARG A 348 28.67 -2.85 6.27
C ARG A 348 29.41 -1.55 5.94
N GLN A 349 30.74 -1.59 5.80
CA GLN A 349 31.52 -0.42 5.39
C GLN A 349 31.16 0.07 3.99
N SER A 350 30.93 -0.82 3.03
CA SER A 350 30.45 -0.42 1.70
C SER A 350 29.06 0.23 1.74
N VAL A 351 28.18 -0.21 2.64
CA VAL A 351 26.87 0.44 2.86
C VAL A 351 27.06 1.84 3.44
N VAL A 352 27.93 2.02 4.44
CA VAL A 352 28.26 3.34 5.00
C VAL A 352 28.77 4.29 3.90
N GLU A 353 29.69 3.83 3.05
CA GLU A 353 30.22 4.62 1.93
C GLU A 353 29.13 4.95 0.90
N ALA A 354 28.29 3.98 0.54
CA ALA A 354 27.17 4.21 -0.38
C ALA A 354 26.17 5.23 0.18
N LEU A 355 25.86 5.17 1.47
CA LEU A 355 24.97 6.13 2.13
C LEU A 355 25.58 7.54 2.15
N ARG A 356 26.87 7.70 2.49
CA ARG A 356 27.57 9.00 2.44
C ARG A 356 27.52 9.64 1.05
N ASN A 357 27.69 8.82 0.02
CA ASN A 357 27.65 9.28 -1.37
C ASN A 357 26.23 9.46 -1.93
N THR A 358 25.19 9.12 -1.15
CA THR A 358 23.80 9.24 -1.59
C THR A 358 23.27 10.66 -1.38
N THR A 359 22.72 11.23 -2.45
CA THR A 359 21.93 12.46 -2.39
C THR A 359 20.45 12.13 -2.20
N VAL A 360 19.86 12.64 -1.13
CA VAL A 360 18.42 12.56 -0.86
C VAL A 360 17.72 13.71 -1.56
N ILE A 361 16.80 13.37 -2.47
CA ILE A 361 15.99 14.33 -3.22
C ILE A 361 14.66 14.51 -2.49
N THR A 362 14.40 15.75 -2.06
CA THR A 362 13.14 16.11 -1.42
C THR A 362 12.46 17.27 -2.12
N TYR A 363 11.13 17.30 -2.12
CA TYR A 363 10.34 18.47 -2.47
C TYR A 363 9.66 18.97 -1.21
N LYS A 364 9.88 20.24 -0.88
CA LYS A 364 9.10 20.91 0.15
C LYS A 364 7.64 20.96 -0.27
N TYR A 365 6.74 21.08 0.71
CA TYR A 365 5.32 21.31 0.42
C TYR A 365 5.07 22.58 -0.41
N THR A 366 6.03 23.51 -0.44
CA THR A 366 6.08 24.72 -1.29
C THR A 366 6.60 24.48 -2.70
N ARG A 367 6.81 23.23 -3.12
CA ARG A 367 7.32 22.80 -4.44
C ARG A 367 8.82 23.05 -4.69
N GLU A 368 9.53 23.60 -3.71
CA GLU A 368 10.97 23.77 -3.80
C GLU A 368 11.69 22.40 -3.73
N LYS A 369 12.49 22.09 -4.76
CA LYS A 369 13.38 20.92 -4.78
C LYS A 369 14.62 21.19 -3.92
N VAL A 370 14.90 20.28 -3.00
CA VAL A 370 16.05 20.33 -2.09
C VAL A 370 16.84 19.05 -2.18
N LEU A 371 18.15 19.20 -2.33
CA LEU A 371 19.13 18.12 -2.35
C LEU A 371 19.95 18.19 -1.07
N LYS A 372 20.02 17.08 -0.34
CA LYS A 372 20.87 16.94 0.85
C LYS A 372 21.66 15.63 0.77
N SER A 373 22.80 15.55 1.42
CA SER A 373 23.42 14.23 1.62
C SER A 373 22.55 13.41 2.57
N TYR A 374 22.64 12.08 2.48
CA TYR A 374 21.93 11.20 3.42
C TYR A 374 22.33 11.47 4.87
N GLU A 375 23.61 11.71 5.13
CA GLU A 375 24.12 11.94 6.49
C GLU A 375 23.68 13.28 7.10
N ASP A 376 23.28 14.26 6.28
CA ASP A 376 22.67 15.52 6.77
C ASP A 376 21.25 15.33 7.30
N VAL A 377 20.59 14.20 7.01
CA VAL A 377 19.18 13.96 7.33
C VAL A 377 18.92 12.70 8.16
N CYS A 378 19.83 11.73 8.11
CA CYS A 378 19.67 10.42 8.73
C CYS A 378 20.96 10.01 9.46
N ASN A 379 20.82 9.37 10.62
CA ASN A 379 21.96 8.87 11.39
C ASN A 379 22.56 7.63 10.73
N LEU A 380 23.81 7.73 10.23
CA LEU A 380 24.50 6.61 9.58
C LEU A 380 24.78 5.43 10.53
N GLU A 381 25.12 5.71 11.78
CA GLU A 381 25.46 4.68 12.76
C GLU A 381 24.24 3.80 13.03
N GLU A 382 23.10 4.41 13.34
CA GLU A 382 21.82 3.72 13.52
C GLU A 382 21.39 2.97 12.26
N MET A 383 21.52 3.57 11.08
CA MET A 383 21.05 2.98 9.81
C MET A 383 21.98 1.88 9.27
N THR A 384 23.12 1.65 9.93
CA THR A 384 24.02 0.54 9.61
C THR A 384 24.21 -0.44 10.76
N ASP A 385 23.55 -0.20 11.89
CA ASP A 385 23.40 -1.14 12.99
C ASP A 385 22.31 -2.17 12.66
N PRO A 386 22.66 -3.46 12.49
CA PRO A 386 21.70 -4.52 12.22
C PRO A 386 20.58 -4.63 13.26
N ASP A 387 20.86 -4.36 14.53
CA ASP A 387 19.88 -4.50 15.59
C ASP A 387 18.87 -3.35 15.56
N PHE A 388 19.34 -2.14 15.25
CA PHE A 388 18.48 -0.96 15.12
C PHE A 388 17.53 -1.06 13.90
N VAL A 389 18.02 -1.49 12.74
CA VAL A 389 17.23 -1.43 11.49
C VAL A 389 16.06 -2.43 11.47
N VAL A 390 16.12 -3.48 12.28
CA VAL A 390 15.04 -4.47 12.41
C VAL A 390 13.99 -4.11 13.46
N ASP A 391 14.24 -3.08 14.25
CA ASP A 391 13.28 -2.62 15.23
C ASP A 391 12.07 -1.94 14.57
N PRO A 392 10.89 -1.97 15.20
CA PRO A 392 9.76 -1.18 14.73
C PRO A 392 9.98 0.30 15.03
N LEU A 393 10.51 0.97 14.03
CA LEU A 393 10.85 2.39 14.06
C LEU A 393 9.62 3.29 13.95
N ASP A 394 9.70 4.45 14.58
CA ASP A 394 8.68 5.50 14.51
C ASP A 394 8.56 6.11 13.09
N LYS A 395 7.34 6.57 12.78
CA LYS A 395 6.94 7.08 11.45
C LYS A 395 7.20 8.56 11.21
#